data_AF-A0A421DIX9-F1
#
_entry.id   AF-A0A421DIX9-F1
#
_cell.length_a   1.000
_cell.length_b   1.000
_cell.length_c   1.000
_cell.angle_alpha   90.00
_cell.angle_beta   90.00
_cell.angle_gamma   90.00
#
_symmetry.space_group_name_H-M   'P 1'
#
loop_
_entity.id
_entity.type
_entity.pdbx_description
1 polymer ?
#
loop_
_entity_poly.entity_id
_entity_poly.type
_entity_poly.pdbx_seq_one_letter_code
_entity_poly.pdbx_strand_id
1 'polypeptide(L)' 'MSLISYDGLPDDSLLNIAVTPIIQNTRTCVGKQIAAMIHDLLAGVDPQQIQVLWQPAIGQGDTDCAPA' A
#
# COMPACT_ATOMS: atom_id res chain seq x y z
N MET A 1 -7.99 4.26 23.33
CA MET A 1 -6.88 3.45 22.79
C MET A 1 -7.07 3.43 21.28
N SER A 2 -6.01 3.76 20.54
CA SER A 2 -6.07 3.86 19.08
C SER A 2 -5.21 2.75 18.45
N LEU A 3 -5.66 2.22 17.31
CA LEU A 3 -5.00 1.14 16.56
C LEU A 3 -4.94 1.52 15.08
N ILE A 4 -3.78 1.36 14.47
CA ILE A 4 -3.59 1.48 13.02
C ILE A 4 -2.85 0.22 12.55
N SER A 5 -3.32 -0.40 11.47
CA SER A 5 -2.75 -1.65 10.94
C SER A 5 -2.32 -1.48 9.48
N TYR A 6 -1.27 -2.19 9.06
CA TYR A 6 -0.96 -2.31 7.63
C TYR A 6 -2.01 -3.18 6.93
N ASP A 7 -2.47 -2.73 5.77
CA ASP A 7 -3.54 -3.37 4.97
C ASP A 7 -4.88 -3.58 5.70
N GLY A 8 -5.04 -3.01 6.90
CA GLY A 8 -6.25 -3.15 7.72
C GLY A 8 -6.39 -4.52 8.37
N LEU A 9 -7.62 -5.00 8.45
CA LEU A 9 -7.94 -6.37 8.86
C LEU A 9 -7.99 -7.27 7.62
N PRO A 10 -7.65 -8.56 7.76
CA PRO A 10 -7.78 -9.49 6.65
C PRO A 10 -9.25 -9.68 6.25
N ASP A 11 -9.49 -10.06 5.00
CA ASP A 11 -10.84 -10.21 4.43
C ASP A 11 -11.71 -11.23 5.18
N ASP A 12 -11.09 -12.16 5.91
CA ASP A 12 -11.74 -13.19 6.73
C ASP A 12 -11.88 -12.82 8.21
N SER A 13 -11.65 -11.55 8.56
CA SER A 13 -11.76 -11.09 9.94
C SER A 13 -13.18 -11.23 10.49
N LEU A 14 -13.27 -11.73 11.72
CA LEU A 14 -14.52 -11.82 12.49
C LEU A 14 -14.85 -10.54 13.27
N LEU A 15 -13.98 -9.52 13.19
CA LEU A 15 -14.18 -8.25 13.88
C LEU A 15 -15.07 -7.33 13.04
N ASN A 16 -16.13 -6.82 13.63
CA ASN A 16 -17.04 -5.85 12.98
C ASN A 16 -16.54 -4.39 13.05
N ILE A 17 -15.32 -4.14 13.55
CA ILE A 17 -14.74 -2.80 13.63
C ILE A 17 -13.85 -2.52 12.42
N ALA A 18 -14.01 -1.37 11.78
CA ALA A 18 -13.14 -0.96 10.70
C ALA A 18 -11.82 -0.41 11.28
N VAL A 19 -10.76 -1.23 11.30
CA VAL A 19 -9.45 -0.76 11.75
C VAL A 19 -8.86 0.20 10.72
N THR A 20 -8.41 1.37 11.17
CA THR A 20 -7.75 2.38 10.33
C THR A 20 -6.51 1.78 9.64
N PRO A 21 -6.49 1.65 8.30
CA PRO A 21 -5.44 0.94 7.60
C PRO A 21 -4.33 1.88 7.10
N ILE A 22 -3.12 1.37 6.94
CA ILE A 22 -2.14 1.92 6.01
C ILE A 22 -2.31 1.20 4.68
N ILE A 23 -2.80 1.91 3.67
CA ILE A 23 -3.07 1.42 2.33
C ILE A 23 -1.78 1.41 1.52
N GLN A 24 -1.45 0.25 0.97
CA GLN A 24 -0.37 0.06 0.01
C GLN A 24 -0.90 -0.09 -1.42
N ASN A 25 -0.02 0.08 -2.41
CA ASN A 25 -0.40 -0.09 -3.80
C ASN A 25 -0.89 -1.52 -4.08
N THR A 26 -1.94 -1.64 -4.88
CA THR A 26 -2.53 -2.95 -5.20
C THR A 26 -1.55 -3.83 -5.99
N ARG A 27 -1.72 -5.16 -5.87
CA ARG A 27 -0.94 -6.15 -6.66
C ARG A 27 -0.98 -5.86 -8.17
N THR A 28 -2.11 -5.38 -8.69
CA THR A 28 -2.25 -5.02 -10.11
C THR A 28 -1.42 -3.78 -10.47
N CYS A 29 -1.43 -2.73 -9.65
CA CYS A 29 -0.61 -1.54 -9.87
C CYS A 29 0.89 -1.88 -9.78
N VAL A 30 1.28 -2.67 -8.78
CA VAL A 30 2.64 -3.17 -8.62
C VAL A 30 3.08 -4.00 -9.83
N GLY A 31 2.27 -4.96 -10.26
CA GLY A 31 2.60 -5.83 -11.40
C GLY A 31 2.79 -5.07 -12.71
N LYS A 32 1.91 -4.09 -13.01
CA LYS A 32 2.04 -3.25 -14.19
C LYS A 32 3.31 -2.40 -14.16
N GLN A 33 3.64 -1.81 -13.01
CA GLN A 33 4.83 -0.99 -12.86
C GLN A 33 6.11 -1.83 -13.02
N ILE A 34 6.15 -3.04 -12.45
CA ILE A 34 7.29 -3.95 -12.61
C ILE A 34 7.48 -4.30 -14.09
N ALA A 35 6.39 -4.66 -14.79
CA ALA A 35 6.47 -4.99 -16.22
C ALA A 35 7.03 -3.82 -17.05
N ALA A 36 6.60 -2.59 -16.76
CA ALA A 36 7.11 -1.38 -17.41
C ALA A 36 8.61 -1.15 -17.12
N MET A 37 9.03 -1.25 -15.85
CA MET A 37 10.44 -1.08 -15.48
C MET A 37 11.36 -2.12 -16.13
N ILE A 38 10.90 -3.37 -16.24
CA ILE A 38 11.66 -4.43 -16.93
C ILE A 38 11.75 -4.15 -18.43
N HIS A 39 10.68 -3.73 -19.07
CA HIS A 39 10.70 -3.31 -20.46
C HIS A 39 11.73 -2.20 -20.70
N ASP A 40 11.74 -1.17 -19.85
CA ASP A 40 12.64 -0.02 -19.96
C ASP A 40 14.10 -0.43 -19.72
N LEU A 41 14.34 -1.33 -18.76
CA LEU A 41 15.66 -1.91 -18.54
C LEU A 41 16.17 -2.66 -19.78
N LEU A 42 15.31 -3.45 -20.43
CA LEU A 42 15.66 -4.17 -21.67
C LEU A 42 15.91 -3.22 -22.84
N ALA A 43 15.28 -2.05 -22.85
CA ALA A 43 15.50 -0.98 -23.82
C ALA A 43 16.80 -0.18 -23.56
N GLY A 44 17.53 -0.47 -22.47
CA GLY A 44 18.80 0.17 -22.13
C GLY A 44 18.66 1.45 -21.31
N VAL A 45 17.51 1.69 -20.68
CA VAL A 45 17.34 2.78 -19.71
C VAL A 45 18.24 2.53 -18.49
N ASP A 46 18.88 3.58 -18.00
CA ASP A 46 19.78 3.49 -16.83
C ASP A 46 18.99 2.98 -15.61
N PRO A 47 19.48 1.93 -14.90
CA PRO A 47 18.89 1.46 -13.65
C PRO A 47 18.64 2.53 -12.59
N GLN A 48 19.37 3.64 -12.59
CA GLN A 48 19.13 4.78 -11.69
C GLN A 48 17.82 5.52 -11.99
N GLN A 49 17.31 5.44 -13.22
CA GLN A 49 16.11 6.14 -13.67
C GLN A 49 14.82 5.33 -13.48
N ILE A 50 14.92 4.02 -13.24
CA ILE A 50 13.79 3.10 -13.10
C ILE A 50 13.57 2.64 -11.64
N GLN A 51 14.02 3.43 -10.67
CA GLN A 51 13.78 3.17 -9.25
C GLN A 51 12.53 3.90 -8.78
N VAL A 52 11.54 3.14 -8.33
CA VAL A 52 10.27 3.69 -7.83
C VAL A 52 10.08 3.28 -6.37
N LEU A 53 9.97 4.28 -5.49
CA LEU A 53 9.57 4.08 -4.10
C LEU A 53 8.10 4.50 -3.94
N TRP A 54 7.21 3.52 -3.73
CA TRP A 54 5.80 3.82 -3.47
C TRP A 54 5.59 4.39 -2.08
N GLN A 55 4.81 5.47 -2.01
CA GLN A 55 4.40 6.06 -0.75
C GLN A 55 3.08 5.40 -0.30
N PRO A 56 3.01 4.89 0.93
CA PRO A 56 1.75 4.44 1.51
C PRO A 56 0.85 5.63 1.84
N ALA A 57 -0.44 5.36 2.00
CA ALA A 57 -1.42 6.36 2.46
C ALA A 57 -2.17 5.84 3.68
N ILE A 58 -2.53 6.73 4.60
CA ILE A 58 -3.49 6.38 5.66
C ILE A 58 -4.89 6.30 5.05
N GLY A 59 -5.57 5.19 5.28
CA GLY A 59 -6.97 4.98 4.93
C GLY A 59 -7.91 5.39 6.05
N GLN A 60 -9.21 5.26 5.81
CA GLN A 60 -10.24 5.55 6.81
C GLN A 60 -10.50 4.33 7.71
N GLY A 61 -10.74 4.58 8.99
CA GLY A 61 -11.23 3.60 9.95
C GLY A 61 -11.75 4.26 11.22
N ASP A 62 -12.17 3.44 12.18
CA ASP A 62 -12.81 3.85 13.44
C ASP A 62 -11.84 3.85 14.62
N THR A 63 -10.56 3.53 14.38
CA THR A 63 -9.61 3.21 15.45
C THR A 63 -8.49 4.23 15.63
N ASP A 64 -8.54 5.39 14.95
CA ASP A 64 -7.58 6.49 15.07
C ASP A 64 -8.15 7.74 15.78
N CYS A 65 -9.19 7.58 16.60
CA CYS A 65 -9.83 8.69 17.31
C CYS A 65 -8.92 9.39 18.33
N ALA A 66 -9.21 10.68 18.58
CA ALA A 66 -8.55 11.47 19.62
C ALA A 66 -8.79 10.89 21.02
N PRO A 67 -7.84 11.04 21.95
CA PRO A 67 -8.07 10.66 23.34
C PRO A 67 -9.22 11.47 23.94
N ALA A 68 -10.08 10.79 24.70
CA ALA A 68 -11.17 11.40 25.48
C ALA A 68 -10.64 12.17 26.69
#